data_AF-A0A1G9M2X6-F1
#
_entry.id   AF-A0A1G9M2X6-F1
#
_cell.length_a   1.000
_cell.length_b   1.000
_cell.length_c   1.000
_cell.angle_alpha   90.00
_cell.angle_beta   90.00
_cell.angle_gamma   90.00
#
_symmetry.space_group_name_H-M   'P 1'
#
loop_
_entity.id
_entity.type
_entity.pdbx_description
1 polymer ?
#
loop_
_entity_poly.entity_id
_entity_poly.type
_entity_poly.pdbx_seq_one_letter_code
_entity_poly.pdbx_strand_id
1 'polypeptide(L)'
;MSKKILQKKDMQMIGIMIAIGFIIDIILDNGMEIASLLFTSYACHRGLTTVLKNSKEYKNYIFFDEQKYNNGLKKFIIIVDIYIVIRIFSILMTKYNGFTMLELLLVLVIFVPYESYLGRKYIKNIRDKEKNIERVLIKNKTLVAVILAIFIGFTMYIVNFTSKIKFTNHMNFLEYEYKLTYDEDDKRVLDIKTSSHHTKTEETNRNTEYFEDYIITAKKVFTNYVYKIYAFVSMTIMFILVLTQCFSGNKEKKTVSILSNLFLVIGIIFAIIALNPNLNYAEQDLNVYINEYLE
;
A
#
# COMPACT_ATOMS: atom_id res chain seq x y z
N MET A 1 18.63 15.82 31.53
CA MET A 1 17.39 15.86 32.33
C MET A 1 16.41 16.78 31.61
N SER A 2 15.23 16.40 31.12
CA SER A 2 14.26 15.38 31.52
C SER A 2 13.56 14.82 30.26
N LYS A 3 13.39 13.50 30.22
CA LYS A 3 12.49 12.76 29.32
C LYS A 3 11.04 13.14 29.67
N LYS A 4 10.37 13.94 28.83
CA LYS A 4 8.90 13.96 28.72
C LYS A 4 8.52 14.22 27.26
N ILE A 5 8.63 13.18 26.43
CA ILE A 5 8.36 13.28 24.98
C ILE A 5 6.85 13.15 24.66
N LEU A 6 6.00 12.82 25.64
CA LEU A 6 4.57 13.10 25.59
C LEU A 6 4.16 13.99 26.76
N GLN A 7 3.59 15.16 26.46
CA GLN A 7 2.91 15.98 27.47
C GLN A 7 1.64 15.26 27.93
N LYS A 8 1.21 15.48 29.18
CA LYS A 8 0.00 14.86 29.75
C LYS A 8 -1.25 15.04 28.86
N LYS A 9 -1.35 16.17 28.15
CA LYS A 9 -2.38 16.47 27.17
C LYS A 9 -2.38 15.53 25.95
N ASP A 10 -1.22 14.99 25.58
CA ASP A 10 -1.04 14.14 24.40
C ASP A 10 -1.51 12.73 24.69
N MET A 11 -1.17 12.22 25.88
CA MET A 11 -1.68 10.95 26.37
C MET A 11 -3.20 11.01 26.59
N GLN A 12 -3.71 12.13 27.09
CA GLN A 12 -5.16 12.34 27.19
C GLN A 12 -5.83 12.37 25.81
N MET A 13 -5.23 13.03 24.83
CA MET A 13 -5.79 13.10 23.47
C MET A 13 -5.72 11.75 22.74
N ILE A 14 -4.63 10.99 22.89
CA ILE A 14 -4.53 9.60 22.40
C ILE A 14 -5.62 8.73 23.05
N GLY A 15 -5.79 8.82 24.37
CA GLY A 15 -6.83 8.08 25.09
C GLY A 15 -8.24 8.44 24.62
N ILE A 16 -8.51 9.73 24.39
CA ILE A 16 -9.80 10.20 23.84
C ILE A 16 -10.00 9.68 22.40
N MET A 17 -8.97 9.70 21.55
CA MET A 17 -9.10 9.19 20.17
C MET A 17 -9.31 7.67 20.13
N ILE A 18 -8.69 6.91 21.03
CA ILE A 18 -8.95 5.47 21.18
C ILE A 18 -10.40 5.24 21.63
N ALA A 19 -10.86 5.97 22.65
CA ALA A 19 -12.24 5.85 23.14
C ALA A 19 -13.27 6.24 22.05
N ILE A 20 -13.02 7.32 21.30
CA ILE A 20 -13.84 7.71 20.15
C ILE A 20 -13.80 6.62 19.07
N GLY A 21 -12.64 6.04 18.78
CA GLY A 21 -12.51 4.93 17.83
C GLY A 21 -13.38 3.75 18.20
N PHE A 22 -13.33 3.29 19.45
CA PHE A 22 -14.21 2.23 19.96
C PHE A 22 -15.69 2.59 19.89
N ILE A 23 -16.08 3.82 20.21
CA ILE A 23 -17.48 4.27 20.13
C ILE A 23 -17.96 4.31 18.68
N ILE A 24 -17.12 4.78 17.75
CA ILE A 24 -17.45 4.78 16.32
C ILE A 24 -17.52 3.35 15.80
N ASP A 25 -16.65 2.43 16.28
CA ASP A 25 -16.64 1.02 15.88
C ASP A 25 -17.95 0.30 16.25
N ILE A 26 -18.59 0.72 17.34
CA ILE A 26 -19.92 0.21 17.76
C ILE A 26 -21.03 0.67 16.80
N ILE A 27 -20.84 1.79 16.09
CA ILE A 27 -21.85 2.40 15.21
C ILE A 27 -21.57 2.09 13.73
N LEU A 28 -20.29 1.92 13.37
CA LEU A 28 -19.78 1.65 12.04
C LEU A 28 -18.72 0.55 12.16
N ASP A 29 -18.89 -0.56 11.45
CA ASP A 29 -17.97 -1.71 11.50
C ASP A 29 -16.49 -1.37 11.18
N ASN A 30 -16.21 -0.17 10.63
CA ASN A 30 -14.87 0.34 10.28
C ASN A 30 -14.42 1.53 11.16
N GLY A 31 -15.01 1.73 12.34
CA GLY A 31 -14.77 2.90 13.18
C GLY A 31 -13.32 3.04 13.66
N MET A 32 -12.65 1.93 13.96
CA MET A 32 -11.25 1.90 14.36
C MET A 32 -10.30 2.35 13.23
N GLU A 33 -10.65 2.03 11.99
CA GLU A 33 -9.89 2.42 10.80
C GLU A 33 -9.99 3.93 10.55
N ILE A 34 -11.20 4.48 10.65
CA ILE A 34 -11.46 5.92 10.53
C ILE A 34 -10.72 6.68 11.65
N ALA A 35 -10.77 6.17 12.89
CA ALA A 35 -10.04 6.78 14.01
C ALA A 35 -8.52 6.76 13.79
N SER A 36 -7.98 5.68 13.23
CA SER A 36 -6.56 5.56 12.89
C SER A 36 -6.13 6.58 11.82
N LEU A 37 -6.96 6.79 10.80
CA LEU A 37 -6.75 7.82 9.78
C LEU A 37 -6.75 9.23 10.38
N LEU A 38 -7.72 9.55 11.25
CA LEU A 38 -7.76 10.84 11.94
C LEU A 38 -6.56 11.05 12.86
N PHE A 39 -6.13 10.00 13.55
CA PHE A 39 -4.91 10.03 14.37
C PHE A 39 -3.66 10.32 13.52
N THR A 40 -3.61 9.81 12.29
CA THR A 40 -2.52 10.07 11.33
C THR A 40 -2.44 11.55 10.99
N SER A 41 -3.57 12.17 10.64
CA SER A 41 -3.63 13.63 10.38
C SER A 41 -3.11 14.39 11.60
N TYR A 42 -3.64 14.08 12.79
CA TYR A 42 -3.21 14.71 14.03
C TYR A 42 -1.70 14.56 14.29
N ALA A 43 -1.17 13.35 14.14
CA ALA A 43 0.26 13.06 14.33
C ALA A 43 1.13 13.82 13.32
N CYS A 44 0.69 13.94 12.06
CA CYS A 44 1.36 14.75 11.04
C CYS A 44 1.37 16.24 11.39
N HIS A 45 0.20 16.80 11.74
CA HIS A 45 0.10 18.21 12.19
C HIS A 45 1.06 18.45 13.36
N ARG A 46 0.91 17.68 14.43
CA ARG A 46 1.69 17.85 15.65
C ARG A 46 3.19 17.62 15.43
N GLY A 47 3.55 16.54 14.74
CA GLY A 47 4.92 16.16 14.45
C GLY A 47 5.66 17.24 13.67
N LEU A 48 5.01 17.78 12.64
CA LEU A 48 5.64 18.73 11.71
C LEU A 48 5.57 20.18 12.19
N THR A 49 4.50 20.60 12.88
CA THR A 49 4.39 21.99 13.35
C THR A 49 5.08 22.21 14.69
N THR A 50 5.10 21.21 15.56
CA THR A 50 5.49 21.38 16.97
C THR A 50 6.74 20.59 17.32
N VAL A 51 6.79 19.30 17.00
CA VAL A 51 7.92 18.44 17.40
C VAL A 51 9.17 18.77 16.58
N LEU A 52 9.03 18.86 15.25
CA LEU A 52 10.14 19.16 14.35
C LEU A 52 10.77 20.52 14.65
N LYS A 53 9.97 21.58 14.81
CA LYS A 53 10.47 22.93 15.10
C LYS A 53 11.19 23.05 16.43
N ASN A 54 10.81 22.24 17.40
CA ASN A 54 11.46 22.19 18.71
C ASN A 54 12.64 21.22 18.78
N SER A 55 12.88 20.46 17.72
CA SER A 55 13.99 19.52 17.64
C SER A 55 15.34 20.23 17.63
N LYS A 56 16.37 19.56 18.16
CA LYS A 56 17.75 20.07 18.11
C LYS A 56 18.24 20.23 16.67
N GLU A 57 17.85 19.34 15.76
CA GLU A 57 18.27 19.44 14.36
C GLU A 57 17.71 20.70 13.69
N TYR A 58 16.41 20.97 13.83
CA TYR A 58 15.81 22.17 13.25
C TYR A 58 16.45 23.46 13.79
N LYS A 59 16.76 23.51 15.10
CA LYS A 59 17.43 24.67 15.72
C LYS A 59 18.84 24.93 15.18
N ASN A 60 19.48 23.93 14.61
CA ASN A 60 20.81 24.05 14.03
C ASN A 60 20.77 24.41 12.53
N TYR A 61 19.59 24.49 11.91
CA TYR A 61 19.45 24.87 10.50
C TYR A 61 19.69 26.37 10.31
N ILE A 62 20.55 26.70 9.35
CA ILE A 62 20.70 28.04 8.81
C ILE A 62 19.88 28.08 7.53
N PHE A 63 18.78 28.83 7.52
CA PHE A 63 17.89 28.88 6.36
C PHE A 63 18.30 29.98 5.36
N PHE A 64 18.07 29.72 4.07
CA PHE A 64 17.94 30.78 3.07
C PHE A 64 16.59 31.50 3.21
N ASP A 65 15.53 30.73 3.47
CA ASP A 65 14.16 31.23 3.61
C ASP A 65 13.35 30.28 4.50
N GLU A 66 13.31 30.58 5.80
CA GLU A 66 12.62 29.76 6.80
C GLU A 66 11.09 29.76 6.60
N GLN A 67 10.54 30.88 6.12
CA GLN A 67 9.10 31.01 5.90
C GLN A 67 8.64 30.10 4.77
N LYS A 68 9.36 30.06 3.64
CA LYS A 68 9.05 29.15 2.54
C LYS A 68 9.26 27.68 2.91
N TYR A 69 10.28 27.35 3.71
CA TYR A 69 10.47 26.00 4.24
C TYR A 69 9.24 25.55 5.05
N ASN A 70 8.83 26.36 6.02
CA ASN A 70 7.68 26.08 6.87
C ASN A 70 6.35 26.03 6.10
N ASN A 71 6.16 26.90 5.12
CA ASN A 71 4.99 26.83 4.24
C ASN A 71 5.00 25.56 3.37
N GLY A 72 6.17 25.09 2.95
CA GLY A 72 6.33 23.80 2.29
C GLY A 72 5.88 22.63 3.16
N LEU A 73 6.27 22.60 4.43
CA LEU A 73 5.81 21.58 5.39
C LEU A 73 4.29 21.64 5.60
N LYS A 74 3.71 22.84 5.73
CA LYS A 74 2.25 23.01 5.84
C LYS A 74 1.51 22.47 4.61
N LYS A 75 2.03 22.70 3.40
CA LYS A 75 1.45 22.15 2.17
C LYS A 75 1.42 20.62 2.16
N PHE A 76 2.47 19.98 2.68
CA PHE A 76 2.49 18.52 2.81
C PHE A 76 1.39 18.02 3.74
N ILE A 77 1.21 18.67 4.90
CA ILE A 77 0.15 18.32 5.84
C ILE A 77 -1.23 18.42 5.17
N ILE A 78 -1.49 19.49 4.41
CA ILE A 78 -2.76 19.65 3.68
C ILE A 78 -2.98 18.51 2.68
N ILE A 79 -1.93 18.07 1.97
CA ILE A 79 -2.03 16.93 1.04
C ILE A 79 -2.39 15.65 1.79
N VAL A 80 -1.79 15.42 2.96
CA VAL A 80 -2.10 14.28 3.83
C VAL A 80 -3.55 14.35 4.32
N ASP A 81 -4.03 15.53 4.72
CA ASP A 81 -5.43 15.72 5.15
C ASP A 81 -6.42 15.42 4.02
N ILE A 82 -6.14 15.91 2.79
CA ILE A 82 -6.96 15.61 1.61
C ILE A 82 -7.00 14.11 1.34
N TYR A 83 -5.84 13.44 1.39
CA TYR A 83 -5.76 11.98 1.25
C TYR A 83 -6.62 11.26 2.29
N ILE A 84 -6.52 11.66 3.56
CA ILE A 84 -7.28 11.07 4.67
C ILE A 84 -8.79 11.25 4.46
N VAL A 85 -9.25 12.43 4.06
CA VAL A 85 -10.67 12.70 3.78
C VAL A 85 -11.18 11.80 2.64
N ILE A 86 -10.44 11.71 1.53
CA ILE A 86 -10.79 10.82 0.41
C ILE A 86 -10.86 9.37 0.89
N ARG A 87 -9.91 8.94 1.74
CA ARG A 87 -9.84 7.56 2.22
C ARG A 87 -10.99 7.23 3.18
N ILE A 88 -11.35 8.13 4.09
CA ILE A 88 -12.53 7.97 4.95
C ILE A 88 -13.79 7.83 4.09
N PHE A 89 -13.94 8.68 3.06
CA PHE A 89 -15.09 8.58 2.15
C PHE A 89 -15.11 7.23 1.40
N SER A 90 -13.94 6.74 0.98
CA SER A 90 -13.79 5.43 0.36
C SER A 90 -14.24 4.31 1.30
N ILE A 91 -13.80 4.30 2.56
CA ILE A 91 -14.17 3.30 3.57
C ILE A 91 -15.69 3.32 3.82
N LEU A 92 -16.29 4.51 3.90
CA LEU A 92 -17.74 4.65 4.11
C LEU A 92 -18.56 4.19 2.90
N MET A 93 -18.04 4.35 1.69
CA MET A 93 -18.75 4.02 0.44
C MET A 93 -18.53 2.59 -0.05
N THR A 94 -17.53 1.87 0.46
CA THR A 94 -17.18 0.54 -0.04
C THR A 94 -16.92 -0.45 1.09
N LYS A 95 -17.69 -1.56 1.07
CA LYS A 95 -17.67 -2.63 2.07
C LYS A 95 -16.30 -3.35 2.18
N TYR A 96 -15.44 -3.22 1.18
CA TYR A 96 -14.17 -3.95 1.04
C TYR A 96 -12.97 -3.01 0.89
N ASN A 97 -12.89 -1.94 1.67
CA ASN A 97 -11.82 -0.96 1.54
C ASN A 97 -11.14 -0.64 2.87
N GLY A 98 -10.78 -1.70 3.62
CA GLY A 98 -10.08 -1.60 4.88
C GLY A 98 -8.78 -0.76 4.83
N PHE A 99 -8.54 0.04 5.87
CA PHE A 99 -7.29 0.76 6.11
C PHE A 99 -6.22 -0.17 6.69
N THR A 100 -5.04 -0.23 6.07
CA THR A 100 -3.91 -1.02 6.58
C THR A 100 -2.86 -0.13 7.25
N MET A 101 -2.16 -0.65 8.28
CA MET A 101 -1.04 0.06 8.92
C MET A 101 0.09 0.43 7.94
N LEU A 102 0.16 -0.24 6.78
CA LEU A 102 1.09 0.08 5.70
C LEU A 102 0.76 1.40 4.99
N GLU A 103 -0.51 1.79 4.93
CA GLU A 103 -0.92 3.10 4.41
C GLU A 103 -0.40 4.24 5.30
N LEU A 104 -0.34 4.04 6.63
CA LEU A 104 0.30 4.98 7.56
C LEU A 104 1.79 5.15 7.25
N LEU A 105 2.46 4.03 6.98
CA LEU A 105 3.89 3.99 6.71
C LEU A 105 4.23 4.70 5.39
N LEU A 106 3.33 4.64 4.39
CA LEU A 106 3.45 5.38 3.14
C LEU A 106 3.56 6.90 3.38
N VAL A 107 2.71 7.47 4.25
CA VAL A 107 2.72 8.91 4.56
C VAL A 107 4.07 9.33 5.15
N LEU A 108 4.61 8.55 6.09
CA LEU A 108 5.92 8.81 6.69
C LEU A 108 7.06 8.68 5.67
N VAL A 109 6.98 7.69 4.79
CA VAL A 109 8.01 7.45 3.78
C VAL A 109 8.01 8.49 2.68
N ILE A 110 6.86 9.04 2.29
CA ILE A 110 6.78 10.16 1.33
C ILE A 110 7.25 11.47 1.99
N PHE A 111 7.05 11.62 3.31
CA PHE A 111 7.52 12.81 4.03
C PHE A 111 9.05 12.96 3.97
N VAL A 112 9.82 11.90 4.20
CA VAL A 112 11.30 11.94 4.23
C VAL A 112 11.94 12.53 2.96
N PRO A 113 11.62 12.09 1.73
CA PRO A 113 12.17 12.68 0.51
C PRO A 113 11.67 14.10 0.27
N TYR A 114 10.43 14.41 0.67
CA TYR A 114 9.86 15.76 0.54
C TYR A 114 10.54 16.76 1.47
N GLU A 115 10.74 16.41 2.75
CA GLU A 115 11.50 17.18 3.72
C GLU A 115 12.94 17.40 3.22
N SER A 116 13.57 16.33 2.70
CA SER A 116 14.90 16.43 2.11
C SER A 116 14.93 17.41 0.92
N TYR A 117 13.85 17.47 0.11
CA TYR A 117 13.73 18.43 -0.98
C TYR A 117 13.59 19.87 -0.46
N LEU A 118 12.73 20.10 0.52
CA LEU A 118 12.59 21.43 1.14
C LEU A 118 13.92 21.88 1.77
N GLY A 119 14.63 20.96 2.43
CA GLY A 119 15.92 21.23 3.03
C GLY A 119 16.95 21.70 2.00
N ARG A 120 17.03 21.05 0.84
CA ARG A 120 17.93 21.48 -0.25
C ARG A 120 17.62 22.88 -0.77
N LYS A 121 16.33 23.22 -0.85
CA LYS A 121 15.88 24.47 -1.46
C LYS A 121 16.00 25.66 -0.51
N TYR A 122 15.87 25.42 0.80
CA TYR A 122 15.68 26.50 1.78
C TYR A 122 16.63 26.43 2.98
N ILE A 123 17.47 25.41 3.13
CA ILE A 123 18.50 25.32 4.19
C ILE A 123 19.89 25.51 3.55
N LYS A 124 20.63 26.50 4.05
CA LYS A 124 21.99 26.88 3.65
C LYS A 124 23.04 25.96 4.25
N ASN A 125 22.98 25.72 5.56
CA ASN A 125 23.89 24.81 6.25
C ASN A 125 23.29 24.36 7.60
N ILE A 126 23.85 23.31 8.19
CA ILE A 126 23.53 22.86 9.54
C ILE A 126 24.75 23.17 10.40
N ARG A 127 24.63 24.09 11.39
CA ARG A 127 25.70 24.34 12.37
C ARG A 127 26.05 22.98 12.99
N ASP A 128 27.29 22.53 12.80
CA ASP A 128 27.88 21.25 13.29
C ASP A 128 27.79 20.01 12.38
N LYS A 129 27.41 20.12 11.11
CA LYS A 129 27.55 19.00 10.14
C LYS A 129 28.22 19.47 8.85
N GLU A 130 29.51 19.21 8.69
CA GLU A 130 30.10 19.05 7.34
C GLU A 130 29.52 17.77 6.72
N LYS A 131 28.33 17.89 6.14
CA LYS A 131 27.73 16.83 5.33
C LYS A 131 28.16 17.03 3.88
N ASN A 132 29.38 16.63 3.55
CA ASN A 132 29.70 16.23 2.16
C ASN A 132 29.01 14.89 1.87
N ILE A 133 27.67 14.88 1.86
CA ILE A 133 26.88 13.76 1.36
C ILE A 133 26.76 13.93 -0.14
N GLU A 134 27.61 13.20 -0.86
CA GLU A 134 27.57 13.15 -2.31
C GLU A 134 26.32 12.35 -2.75
N ARG A 135 25.38 13.01 -3.41
CA ARG A 135 24.17 12.34 -3.90
C ARG A 135 24.44 11.81 -5.29
N VAL A 136 24.20 10.52 -5.48
CA VAL A 136 24.26 9.88 -6.78
C VAL A 136 22.88 9.40 -7.16
N LEU A 137 22.59 9.39 -8.46
CA LEU A 137 21.29 8.92 -8.94
C LEU A 137 21.07 7.45 -8.55
N ILE A 138 22.10 6.62 -8.77
CA ILE A 138 22.15 5.18 -8.49
C ILE A 138 23.58 4.83 -8.08
N LYS A 139 23.75 4.02 -7.03
CA LYS A 139 25.07 3.54 -6.58
C LYS A 139 25.55 2.29 -7.34
N ASN A 140 24.68 1.28 -7.49
CA ASN A 140 24.98 0.03 -8.20
C ASN A 140 24.19 -0.07 -9.51
N LYS A 141 24.65 0.65 -10.53
CA LYS A 141 23.92 0.78 -11.81
C LYS A 141 23.67 -0.57 -12.50
N THR A 142 24.69 -1.43 -12.55
CA THR A 142 24.59 -2.73 -13.22
C THR A 142 23.58 -3.64 -12.53
N LEU A 143 23.67 -3.80 -11.20
CA LEU A 143 22.74 -4.66 -10.47
C LEU A 143 21.30 -4.12 -10.52
N VAL A 144 21.12 -2.79 -10.42
CA VAL A 144 19.79 -2.17 -10.58
C VAL A 144 19.21 -2.42 -11.96
N ALA A 145 20.01 -2.28 -13.03
CA ALA A 145 19.56 -2.53 -14.39
C ALA A 145 19.11 -3.99 -14.58
N VAL A 146 19.86 -4.95 -14.05
CA VAL A 146 19.51 -6.38 -14.09
C VAL A 146 18.19 -6.63 -13.35
N ILE A 147 18.04 -6.12 -12.12
CA ILE A 147 16.81 -6.32 -11.33
C ILE A 147 15.60 -5.66 -12.02
N LEU A 148 15.76 -4.48 -12.62
CA LEU A 148 14.69 -3.82 -13.36
C LEU A 148 14.31 -4.58 -14.64
N ALA A 149 15.27 -5.16 -15.37
CA ALA A 149 14.98 -5.98 -16.54
C ALA A 149 14.14 -7.23 -16.16
N ILE A 150 14.49 -7.89 -15.05
CA ILE A 150 13.72 -9.01 -14.50
C ILE A 150 12.30 -8.55 -14.15
N PHE A 151 12.17 -7.40 -13.49
CA PHE A 151 10.87 -6.83 -13.12
C PHE A 151 9.97 -6.52 -14.32
N ILE A 152 10.54 -5.93 -15.38
CA ILE A 152 9.82 -5.63 -16.62
C ILE A 152 9.36 -6.92 -17.29
N GLY A 153 10.25 -7.92 -17.42
CA GLY A 153 9.90 -9.22 -18.00
C GLY A 153 8.77 -9.92 -17.25
N PHE A 154 8.83 -9.91 -15.91
CA PHE A 154 7.75 -10.44 -15.07
C PHE A 154 6.44 -9.67 -15.25
N THR A 155 6.49 -8.33 -15.31
CA THR A 155 5.30 -7.51 -15.52
C THR A 155 4.64 -7.80 -16.88
N MET A 156 5.44 -7.90 -17.95
CA MET A 156 4.93 -8.25 -19.28
C MET A 156 4.28 -9.64 -19.29
N TYR A 157 4.87 -10.61 -18.62
CA TYR A 157 4.29 -11.95 -18.47
C TYR A 157 2.91 -11.90 -17.81
N ILE A 158 2.78 -11.18 -16.67
CA ILE A 158 1.51 -11.06 -15.96
C ILE A 158 0.44 -10.32 -16.77
N VAL A 159 0.80 -9.25 -17.48
CA VAL A 159 -0.13 -8.53 -18.36
C VAL A 159 -0.66 -9.45 -19.48
N ASN A 160 0.23 -10.18 -20.13
CA ASN A 160 -0.16 -11.14 -21.17
C ASN A 160 -1.02 -12.27 -20.61
N PHE A 161 -0.69 -12.79 -19.41
CA PHE A 161 -1.46 -13.83 -18.75
C PHE A 161 -2.88 -13.34 -18.41
N THR A 162 -2.99 -12.19 -17.74
CA THR A 162 -4.30 -11.62 -17.34
C THR A 162 -5.18 -11.25 -18.52
N SER A 163 -4.61 -10.82 -19.65
CA SER A 163 -5.37 -10.54 -20.87
C SER A 163 -6.13 -11.75 -21.42
N LYS A 164 -5.61 -12.97 -21.18
CA LYS A 164 -6.21 -14.22 -21.65
C LYS A 164 -7.37 -14.69 -20.78
N ILE A 165 -7.43 -14.28 -19.50
CA ILE A 165 -8.42 -14.78 -18.50
C ILE A 165 -9.86 -14.62 -18.98
N LYS A 166 -10.16 -13.52 -19.68
CA LYS A 166 -11.52 -13.25 -20.17
C LYS A 166 -12.01 -14.30 -21.19
N PHE A 167 -11.10 -14.83 -22.01
CA PHE A 167 -11.44 -15.57 -23.23
C PHE A 167 -11.23 -17.08 -23.13
N THR A 168 -10.61 -17.56 -22.06
CA THR A 168 -10.32 -18.99 -21.87
C THR A 168 -11.26 -19.63 -20.87
N ASN A 169 -11.73 -20.83 -21.19
CA ASN A 169 -12.54 -21.66 -20.30
C ASN A 169 -11.69 -22.40 -19.27
N HIS A 170 -10.37 -22.44 -19.42
CA HIS A 170 -9.47 -23.06 -18.44
C HIS A 170 -8.26 -22.16 -18.23
N MET A 171 -7.95 -21.92 -16.95
CA MET A 171 -6.84 -21.10 -16.48
C MET A 171 -6.27 -21.72 -15.22
N ASN A 172 -4.95 -21.74 -15.10
CA ASN A 172 -4.25 -22.13 -13.90
C ASN A 172 -3.14 -21.11 -13.62
N PHE A 173 -3.06 -20.64 -12.39
CA PHE A 173 -1.96 -19.82 -11.89
C PHE A 173 -1.56 -20.26 -10.48
N LEU A 174 -0.38 -20.88 -10.40
CA LEU A 174 0.18 -21.45 -9.16
C LEU A 174 -0.76 -22.46 -8.52
N GLU A 175 -1.44 -22.06 -7.44
CA GLU A 175 -2.32 -22.92 -6.65
C GLU A 175 -3.80 -22.73 -6.99
N TYR A 176 -4.13 -21.74 -7.83
CA TYR A 176 -5.51 -21.44 -8.23
C TYR A 176 -5.76 -21.94 -9.65
N GLU A 177 -6.77 -22.79 -9.82
CA GLU A 177 -7.26 -23.29 -11.11
C GLU A 177 -8.75 -22.92 -11.26
N TYR A 178 -9.09 -22.40 -12.44
CA TYR A 178 -10.43 -22.11 -12.89
C TYR A 178 -10.70 -22.93 -14.16
N LYS A 179 -11.77 -23.71 -14.17
CA LYS A 179 -12.11 -24.56 -15.31
C LYS A 179 -13.62 -24.65 -15.53
N LEU A 180 -14.06 -24.14 -16.68
CA LEU A 180 -15.42 -24.21 -17.19
C LEU A 180 -15.50 -25.34 -18.23
N THR A 181 -16.30 -26.35 -17.94
CA THR A 181 -16.59 -27.50 -18.80
C THR A 181 -18.09 -27.63 -19.06
N TYR A 182 -18.49 -28.66 -19.80
CA TYR A 182 -19.87 -29.05 -20.03
C TYR A 182 -20.07 -30.49 -19.55
N ASP A 183 -21.23 -30.79 -18.97
CA ASP A 183 -21.62 -32.14 -18.57
C ASP A 183 -22.21 -32.94 -19.75
N GLU A 184 -22.74 -34.13 -19.47
CA GLU A 184 -23.36 -35.01 -20.48
C GLU A 184 -24.68 -34.44 -21.07
N ASP A 185 -25.32 -33.50 -20.36
CA ASP A 185 -26.55 -32.81 -20.78
C ASP A 185 -26.27 -31.46 -21.47
N ASP A 186 -24.99 -31.18 -21.80
CA ASP A 186 -24.51 -29.91 -22.38
C ASP A 186 -24.72 -28.69 -21.44
N LYS A 187 -24.86 -28.93 -20.12
CA LYS A 187 -24.95 -27.89 -19.10
C LYS A 187 -23.57 -27.48 -18.63
N ARG A 188 -23.42 -26.20 -18.29
CA ARG A 188 -22.13 -25.64 -17.87
C ARG A 188 -21.75 -26.12 -16.47
N VAL A 189 -20.48 -26.45 -16.30
CA VAL A 189 -19.90 -26.90 -15.03
C VAL A 189 -18.67 -26.06 -14.72
N LEU A 190 -18.69 -25.35 -13.60
CA LEU A 190 -17.55 -24.56 -13.15
C LEU A 190 -16.82 -25.26 -12.00
N ASP A 191 -15.55 -25.57 -12.22
CA ASP A 191 -14.62 -26.13 -11.24
C ASP A 191 -13.60 -25.04 -10.84
N ILE A 192 -13.52 -24.77 -9.54
CA ILE A 192 -12.57 -23.85 -8.94
C ILE A 192 -11.78 -24.61 -7.89
N LYS A 193 -10.46 -24.65 -8.07
CA LYS A 193 -9.54 -25.28 -7.15
C LYS A 193 -8.54 -24.27 -6.63
N THR A 194 -8.37 -24.24 -5.32
CA THR A 194 -7.35 -23.48 -4.62
C THR A 194 -6.51 -24.44 -3.76
N SER A 195 -5.48 -23.94 -3.08
CA SER A 195 -4.69 -24.76 -2.15
C SER A 195 -5.48 -25.25 -0.93
N SER A 196 -6.61 -24.61 -0.59
CA SER A 196 -7.40 -24.93 0.61
C SER A 196 -8.81 -25.43 0.31
N HIS A 197 -9.36 -25.13 -0.86
CA HIS A 197 -10.75 -25.42 -1.21
C HIS A 197 -10.86 -25.92 -2.65
N HIS A 198 -11.79 -26.84 -2.88
CA HIS A 198 -12.20 -27.27 -4.20
C HIS A 198 -13.72 -27.19 -4.27
N THR A 199 -14.22 -26.46 -5.26
CA THR A 199 -15.65 -26.22 -5.45
C THR A 199 -16.02 -26.56 -6.88
N LYS A 200 -17.05 -27.38 -7.05
CA LYS A 200 -17.62 -27.75 -8.34
C LYS A 200 -19.09 -27.38 -8.35
N THR A 201 -19.50 -26.52 -9.26
CA THR A 201 -20.87 -26.02 -9.37
C THR A 201 -21.41 -26.32 -10.76
N GLU A 202 -22.60 -26.90 -10.83
CA GLU A 202 -23.25 -27.30 -12.09
C GLU A 202 -24.47 -26.42 -12.35
N GLU A 203 -24.65 -26.04 -13.61
CA GLU A 203 -25.81 -25.29 -14.05
C GLU A 203 -27.05 -26.19 -14.02
N THR A 204 -28.15 -25.66 -13.49
CA THR A 204 -29.44 -26.32 -13.41
C THR A 204 -30.53 -25.37 -13.87
N ASN A 205 -31.71 -25.90 -14.20
CA ASN A 205 -32.88 -25.09 -14.59
C ASN A 205 -33.30 -24.04 -13.54
N ARG A 206 -32.85 -24.17 -12.28
CA ARG A 206 -33.15 -23.23 -11.19
C ARG A 206 -32.16 -22.07 -11.11
N ASN A 207 -30.92 -22.25 -11.56
CA ASN A 207 -29.83 -21.29 -11.37
C ASN A 207 -29.23 -20.74 -12.68
N THR A 208 -29.73 -21.18 -13.84
CA THR A 208 -29.31 -20.73 -15.19
C THR A 208 -29.24 -19.20 -15.32
N GLU A 209 -30.18 -18.46 -14.73
CA GLU A 209 -30.20 -16.99 -14.82
C GLU A 209 -29.05 -16.31 -14.05
N TYR A 210 -28.48 -16.98 -13.04
CA TYR A 210 -27.40 -16.48 -12.18
C TYR A 210 -26.02 -17.06 -12.53
N PHE A 211 -25.97 -18.11 -13.34
CA PHE A 211 -24.76 -18.88 -13.61
C PHE A 211 -23.71 -18.09 -14.44
N GLU A 212 -24.16 -17.22 -15.35
CA GLU A 212 -23.25 -16.35 -16.11
C GLU A 212 -22.56 -15.33 -15.19
N ASP A 213 -23.32 -14.72 -14.28
CA ASP A 213 -22.78 -13.77 -13.30
C ASP A 213 -21.81 -14.46 -12.33
N TYR A 214 -22.06 -15.73 -11.98
CA TYR A 214 -21.14 -16.56 -11.23
C TYR A 214 -19.81 -16.78 -11.97
N ILE A 215 -19.86 -17.14 -13.26
CA ILE A 215 -18.68 -17.29 -14.12
C ILE A 215 -17.87 -15.98 -14.18
N ILE A 216 -18.54 -14.85 -14.40
CA ILE A 216 -17.90 -13.53 -14.45
C ILE A 216 -17.24 -13.20 -13.11
N THR A 217 -17.91 -13.48 -12.00
CA THR A 217 -17.41 -13.21 -10.65
C THR A 217 -16.20 -14.10 -10.34
N ALA A 218 -16.25 -15.39 -10.64
CA ALA A 218 -15.11 -16.30 -10.47
C ALA A 218 -13.88 -15.84 -11.28
N LYS A 219 -14.06 -15.41 -12.54
CA LYS A 219 -12.96 -14.84 -13.35
C LYS A 219 -12.38 -13.56 -12.73
N LYS A 220 -13.20 -12.71 -12.11
CA LYS A 220 -12.73 -11.51 -11.38
C LYS A 220 -11.93 -11.90 -10.14
N VAL A 221 -12.41 -12.86 -9.35
CA VAL A 221 -11.70 -13.39 -8.17
C VAL A 221 -10.33 -13.96 -8.58
N PHE A 222 -10.29 -14.78 -9.64
CA PHE A 222 -9.03 -15.30 -10.17
C PHE A 222 -8.06 -14.19 -10.63
N THR A 223 -8.57 -13.19 -11.35
CA THR A 223 -7.77 -12.03 -11.79
C THR A 223 -7.18 -11.27 -10.60
N ASN A 224 -7.99 -11.08 -9.56
CA ASN A 224 -7.61 -10.44 -8.31
C ASN A 224 -6.51 -11.23 -7.59
N TYR A 225 -6.62 -12.57 -7.53
CA TYR A 225 -5.59 -13.46 -6.99
C TYR A 225 -4.25 -13.28 -7.73
N VAL A 226 -4.27 -13.27 -9.07
CA VAL A 226 -3.06 -13.03 -9.89
C VAL A 226 -2.43 -11.67 -9.58
N TYR A 227 -3.23 -10.61 -9.45
CA TYR A 227 -2.73 -9.28 -9.11
C TYR A 227 -2.16 -9.19 -7.69
N LYS A 228 -2.70 -9.94 -6.72
CA LYS A 228 -2.15 -10.03 -5.37
C LYS A 228 -0.74 -10.63 -5.39
N ILE A 229 -0.54 -11.73 -6.12
CA ILE A 229 0.78 -12.35 -6.28
C ILE A 229 1.75 -11.41 -7.01
N TYR A 230 1.28 -10.77 -8.08
CA TYR A 230 2.07 -9.75 -8.79
C TYR A 230 2.53 -8.65 -7.85
N ALA A 231 1.63 -8.10 -7.03
CA ALA A 231 1.96 -7.07 -6.05
C ALA A 231 2.98 -7.57 -5.01
N PHE A 232 2.84 -8.80 -4.51
CA PHE A 232 3.78 -9.36 -3.53
C PHE A 232 5.21 -9.50 -4.10
N VAL A 233 5.33 -10.03 -5.32
CA VAL A 233 6.62 -10.16 -6.01
C VAL A 233 7.20 -8.76 -6.32
N SER A 234 6.36 -7.84 -6.77
CA SER A 234 6.76 -6.46 -7.10
C SER A 234 7.26 -5.71 -5.86
N MET A 235 6.56 -5.83 -4.73
CA MET A 235 6.99 -5.33 -3.43
C MET A 235 8.39 -5.85 -3.08
N THR A 236 8.60 -7.16 -3.17
CA THR A 236 9.88 -7.81 -2.84
C THR A 236 11.02 -7.27 -3.69
N ILE A 237 10.81 -7.16 -5.01
CA ILE A 237 11.79 -6.60 -5.94
C ILE A 237 12.15 -5.15 -5.59
N MET A 238 11.16 -4.32 -5.27
CA MET A 238 11.38 -2.93 -4.89
C MET A 238 12.19 -2.81 -3.60
N PHE A 239 11.95 -3.65 -2.60
CA PHE A 239 12.78 -3.69 -1.39
C PHE A 239 14.21 -4.17 -1.68
N ILE A 240 14.40 -5.16 -2.55
CA ILE A 240 15.75 -5.58 -2.99
C ILE A 240 16.48 -4.41 -3.66
N LEU A 241 15.80 -3.61 -4.47
CA LEU A 241 16.36 -2.41 -5.09
C LEU A 241 16.77 -1.36 -4.04
N VAL A 242 15.95 -1.13 -3.00
CA VAL A 242 16.31 -0.27 -1.86
C VAL A 242 17.58 -0.78 -1.17
N LEU A 243 17.64 -2.06 -0.82
CA LEU A 243 18.80 -2.68 -0.16
C LEU A 243 20.05 -2.55 -1.03
N THR A 244 19.92 -2.79 -2.33
CA THR A 244 21.01 -2.62 -3.30
C THR A 244 21.57 -1.19 -3.27
N GLN A 245 20.71 -0.19 -3.11
CA GLN A 245 21.15 1.21 -2.98
C GLN A 245 21.74 1.57 -1.61
N CYS A 246 21.31 0.89 -0.54
CA CYS A 246 21.80 1.12 0.81
C CYS A 246 23.20 0.51 1.03
N PHE A 247 23.43 -0.70 0.51
CA PHE A 247 24.64 -1.49 0.79
C PHE A 247 25.74 -1.39 -0.27
N SER A 248 25.47 -0.85 -1.46
CA SER A 248 26.55 -0.64 -2.45
C SER A 248 27.25 0.70 -2.21
N GLY A 249 28.54 0.72 -1.89
CA GLY A 249 29.32 1.96 -1.90
C GLY A 249 30.66 1.84 -1.16
N ASN A 250 31.67 2.56 -1.63
CA ASN A 250 32.94 2.73 -0.91
C ASN A 250 32.69 3.38 0.46
N LYS A 251 33.27 2.80 1.52
CA LYS A 251 33.11 3.23 2.92
C LYS A 251 33.61 4.67 3.19
N GLU A 252 34.40 5.23 2.29
CA GLU A 252 35.10 6.51 2.47
C GLU A 252 34.24 7.75 2.20
N LYS A 253 33.15 7.65 1.41
CA LYS A 253 32.23 8.76 1.14
C LYS A 253 30.80 8.38 1.46
N LYS A 254 30.13 9.14 2.35
CA LYS A 254 28.70 8.97 2.63
C LYS A 254 27.87 9.39 1.42
N THR A 255 27.68 8.46 0.48
CA THR A 255 26.81 8.67 -0.68
C THR A 255 25.37 8.29 -0.35
N VAL A 256 24.38 8.98 -0.94
CA VAL A 256 22.96 8.63 -0.83
C VAL A 256 22.34 8.53 -2.22
N SER A 257 21.59 7.46 -2.48
CA SER A 257 20.91 7.23 -3.76
C SER A 257 19.54 7.90 -3.77
N ILE A 258 19.24 8.65 -4.82
CA ILE A 258 17.93 9.28 -5.01
C ILE A 258 16.87 8.22 -5.35
N LEU A 259 17.21 7.23 -6.20
CA LEU A 259 16.27 6.17 -6.59
C LEU A 259 15.87 5.26 -5.42
N SER A 260 16.69 5.15 -4.36
CA SER A 260 16.34 4.36 -3.18
C SER A 260 15.01 4.80 -2.56
N ASN A 261 14.78 6.12 -2.46
CA ASN A 261 13.52 6.64 -1.92
C ASN A 261 12.34 6.35 -2.86
N LEU A 262 12.57 6.41 -4.18
CA LEU A 262 11.52 6.10 -5.17
C LEU A 262 11.12 4.62 -5.10
N PHE A 263 12.11 3.72 -5.07
CA PHE A 263 11.86 2.29 -4.92
C PHE A 263 11.14 1.96 -3.61
N LEU A 264 11.50 2.64 -2.52
CA LEU A 264 10.83 2.45 -1.23
C LEU A 264 9.34 2.85 -1.30
N VAL A 265 9.03 4.00 -1.91
CA VAL A 265 7.63 4.44 -2.10
C VAL A 265 6.86 3.43 -2.95
N ILE A 266 7.40 3.01 -4.10
CA ILE A 266 6.77 2.03 -5.00
C ILE A 266 6.58 0.68 -4.28
N GLY A 267 7.58 0.23 -3.52
CA GLY A 267 7.51 -1.02 -2.76
C GLY A 267 6.40 -1.02 -1.72
N ILE A 268 6.17 0.10 -1.04
CA ILE A 268 5.07 0.22 -0.07
C ILE A 268 3.71 0.25 -0.75
N ILE A 269 3.57 0.90 -1.93
CA ILE A 269 2.33 0.84 -2.72
C ILE A 269 1.98 -0.62 -3.03
N PHE A 270 2.97 -1.39 -3.51
CA PHE A 270 2.77 -2.81 -3.75
C PHE A 270 2.50 -3.61 -2.48
N ALA A 271 3.12 -3.26 -1.35
CA ALA A 271 2.87 -3.88 -0.06
C ALA A 271 1.41 -3.69 0.39
N ILE A 272 0.86 -2.49 0.23
CA ILE A 272 -0.54 -2.18 0.55
C ILE A 272 -1.45 -3.09 -0.26
N ILE A 273 -1.22 -3.24 -1.58
CA ILE A 273 -2.03 -4.09 -2.45
C ILE A 273 -1.89 -5.56 -2.07
N ALA A 274 -0.65 -6.05 -1.91
CA ALA A 274 -0.35 -7.45 -1.65
C ALA A 274 -0.89 -7.95 -0.30
N LEU A 275 -0.84 -7.08 0.72
CA LEU A 275 -1.22 -7.38 2.10
C LEU A 275 -2.64 -6.92 2.41
N ASN A 276 -3.38 -6.41 1.42
CA ASN A 276 -4.77 -6.02 1.60
C ASN A 276 -5.64 -7.26 1.85
N PRO A 277 -6.31 -7.38 3.01
CA PRO A 277 -7.19 -8.51 3.29
C PRO A 277 -8.45 -8.52 2.42
N ASN A 278 -8.86 -7.39 1.83
CA ASN A 278 -10.05 -7.24 0.95
C ASN A 278 -10.06 -8.25 -0.21
N LEU A 279 -8.89 -8.68 -0.66
CA LEU A 279 -8.74 -9.71 -1.68
C LEU A 279 -9.21 -11.10 -1.24
N ASN A 280 -9.14 -11.42 0.05
CA ASN A 280 -9.65 -12.68 0.61
C ASN A 280 -11.17 -12.64 0.81
N TYR A 281 -11.76 -11.46 1.00
CA TYR A 281 -13.21 -11.31 1.11
C TYR A 281 -13.93 -11.55 -0.22
N ALA A 282 -13.27 -11.32 -1.36
CA ALA A 282 -13.83 -11.66 -2.68
C ALA A 282 -14.02 -13.18 -2.89
N GLU A 283 -13.19 -14.01 -2.25
CA GLU A 283 -13.41 -15.47 -2.21
C GLU A 283 -14.57 -15.84 -1.27
N GLN A 284 -14.74 -15.12 -0.15
CA GLN A 284 -15.89 -15.31 0.73
C GLN A 284 -17.20 -14.90 0.05
N ASP A 285 -17.23 -13.80 -0.70
CA ASP A 285 -18.41 -13.38 -1.47
C ASP A 285 -18.79 -14.43 -2.52
N LEU A 286 -17.81 -15.07 -3.16
CA LEU A 286 -18.04 -16.17 -4.09
C LEU A 286 -18.72 -17.35 -3.37
N ASN A 287 -18.23 -17.72 -2.18
CA ASN A 287 -18.82 -18.80 -1.38
C ASN A 287 -20.24 -18.46 -0.87
N VAL A 288 -20.49 -17.19 -0.50
CA VAL A 288 -21.84 -16.73 -0.09
C VAL A 288 -22.79 -16.76 -1.29
N TYR A 289 -22.35 -16.31 -2.47
CA TYR A 289 -23.16 -16.36 -3.70
C TYR A 289 -23.54 -17.79 -4.08
N ILE A 290 -22.61 -18.75 -3.91
CA ILE A 290 -22.89 -20.17 -4.13
C ILE A 290 -24.01 -20.64 -3.21
N ASN A 291 -23.91 -20.35 -1.91
CA ASN A 291 -24.88 -20.82 -0.91
C ASN A 291 -26.26 -20.13 -1.02
N GLU A 292 -26.33 -18.89 -1.52
CA GLU A 292 -27.60 -18.15 -1.61
C GLU A 292 -28.34 -18.36 -2.94
N TYR A 293 -27.62 -18.58 -4.05
CA TYR A 293 -28.22 -18.54 -5.39
C TYR A 293 -27.97 -19.79 -6.25
N LEU A 294 -27.04 -20.67 -5.87
CA LEU A 294 -26.63 -21.79 -6.72
C LEU A 294 -26.87 -23.18 -6.08
N GLU A 295 -26.97 -23.29 -4.75
CA GLU A 295 -27.44 -24.47 -3.99
C GLU A 295 -28.94 -24.38 -3.65
#